data_AF-A0A969D0L3-F1
#
_entry.id   AF-A0A969D0L3-F1
#
_cell.length_a   1.000
_cell.length_b   1.000
_cell.length_c   1.000
_cell.angle_alpha   90.00
_cell.angle_beta   90.00
_cell.angle_gamma   90.00
#
_symmetry.space_group_name_H-M   'P 1'
#
loop_
_entity.id
_entity.type
_entity.pdbx_description
1 polymer ?
#
loop_
_entity_poly.entity_id
_entity_poly.type
_entity_poly.pdbx_seq_one_letter_code
_entity_poly.pdbx_strand_id
1 'polypeptide(L)'
;MGRSDGYINFYGRSREVTTLSEWIVRDKCRLIAVLGIGGVGKTTLSVKVTEEVQEGFECLFWRSLRDAPPLNDLLTVLLQFLSKGEGDIPTTESGKLSQLLQYLRLKRCLIVLDNFDAVFASGQRVGVYREGYESYGELLKRVGESRHKSCMIITSRDKPSEIAFLRGESLPVRELPLRGLEAIAAHQLLIDKGLSCRAFKRR
;
A
#
# COMPACT_ATOMS: atom_id res chain seq x y z
N MET A 1 -10.68 19.14 -28.84
CA MET A 1 -11.14 19.66 -27.53
C MET A 1 -10.55 18.75 -26.46
N GLY A 2 -9.48 19.20 -25.82
CA GLY A 2 -8.67 18.38 -24.91
C GLY A 2 -9.36 18.17 -23.57
N ARG A 3 -9.33 16.93 -23.07
CA ARG A 3 -9.52 16.63 -21.65
C ARG A 3 -8.13 16.48 -21.03
N SER A 4 -7.79 17.44 -20.20
CA SER A 4 -6.63 17.42 -19.31
C SER A 4 -7.03 16.71 -18.02
N ASP A 5 -6.85 15.39 -18.00
CA ASP A 5 -6.83 14.62 -16.76
C ASP A 5 -5.35 14.44 -16.37
N GLY A 6 -5.00 14.75 -15.12
CA GLY A 6 -3.63 14.80 -14.63
C GLY A 6 -2.96 13.42 -14.59
N TYR A 7 -2.51 12.91 -15.73
CA TYR A 7 -1.73 11.68 -15.80
C TYR A 7 -0.28 11.97 -15.34
N ILE A 8 0.11 11.36 -14.23
CA ILE A 8 1.53 11.08 -13.98
C ILE A 8 1.92 10.03 -15.02
N ASN A 9 2.70 10.41 -16.03
CA ASN A 9 3.24 9.43 -16.97
C ASN A 9 3.99 8.32 -16.19
N PHE A 10 3.61 7.06 -16.43
CA PHE A 10 4.08 5.90 -15.69
C PHE A 10 5.10 5.12 -16.51
N TYR A 11 6.36 5.06 -16.04
CA TYR A 11 7.49 4.55 -16.83
C TYR A 11 8.08 3.28 -16.25
N GLY A 12 8.37 2.29 -17.08
CA GLY A 12 9.32 1.21 -16.78
C GLY A 12 8.97 0.33 -15.58
N ARG A 13 7.70 0.26 -15.18
CA ARG A 13 7.21 -0.50 -14.02
C ARG A 13 6.21 -1.59 -14.37
N SER A 14 6.11 -1.96 -15.65
CA SER A 14 5.13 -2.94 -16.14
C SER A 14 5.31 -4.31 -15.46
N ARG A 15 6.55 -4.69 -15.12
CA ARG A 15 6.83 -5.94 -14.40
C ARG A 15 6.26 -5.92 -12.99
N GLU A 16 6.50 -4.84 -12.25
CA GLU A 16 6.00 -4.68 -10.88
C GLU A 16 4.48 -4.61 -10.85
N VAL A 17 3.88 -3.89 -11.79
CA VAL A 17 2.42 -3.83 -11.94
C VAL A 17 1.85 -5.22 -12.22
N THR A 18 2.37 -5.93 -13.23
CA THR A 18 1.93 -7.30 -13.56
C THR A 18 2.06 -8.23 -12.35
N THR A 19 3.19 -8.16 -11.65
CA THR A 19 3.45 -8.96 -10.45
C THR A 19 2.42 -8.70 -9.37
N LEU A 20 2.15 -7.42 -9.05
CA LEU A 20 1.15 -7.08 -8.04
C LEU A 20 -0.26 -7.49 -8.48
N SER A 21 -0.63 -7.26 -9.74
CA SER A 21 -1.93 -7.67 -10.28
C SER A 21 -2.14 -9.18 -10.17
N GLU A 22 -1.13 -10.00 -10.50
CA GLU A 22 -1.18 -11.45 -10.29
C GLU A 22 -1.34 -11.82 -8.81
N TRP A 23 -0.56 -11.20 -7.93
CA TRP A 23 -0.60 -11.48 -6.49
C TRP A 23 -1.97 -11.14 -5.89
N ILE A 24 -2.57 -10.03 -6.30
CA ILE A 24 -3.86 -9.55 -5.80
C ILE A 24 -5.02 -10.38 -6.35
N VAL A 25 -5.04 -10.63 -7.67
CA VAL A 25 -6.20 -11.20 -8.35
C VAL A 25 -6.15 -12.73 -8.35
N ARG A 26 -5.05 -13.31 -8.83
CA ARG A 26 -4.90 -14.75 -9.05
C ARG A 26 -4.51 -15.46 -7.76
N ASP A 27 -3.44 -14.99 -7.13
CA ASP A 27 -2.87 -15.67 -5.95
C ASP A 27 -3.62 -15.32 -4.66
N LYS A 28 -4.51 -14.32 -4.73
CA LYS A 28 -5.38 -13.87 -3.64
C LYS A 28 -4.59 -13.56 -2.37
N CYS A 29 -3.47 -12.88 -2.53
CA CYS A 29 -2.71 -12.35 -1.41
C CYS A 29 -3.60 -11.45 -0.55
N ARG A 30 -3.45 -11.60 0.77
CA ARG A 30 -4.21 -10.87 1.79
C ARG A 30 -3.50 -9.61 2.24
N LEU A 31 -2.18 -9.66 2.24
CA LEU A 31 -1.33 -8.54 2.64
C LEU A 31 -0.10 -8.48 1.72
N ILE A 32 0.12 -7.32 1.11
CA ILE A 32 1.28 -7.08 0.26
C ILE A 32 2.01 -5.83 0.77
N ALA A 33 3.30 -5.95 1.03
CA ALA A 33 4.15 -4.82 1.37
C ALA A 33 4.98 -4.37 0.17
N VAL A 34 4.76 -3.15 -0.31
CA VAL A 34 5.60 -2.50 -1.32
C VAL A 34 6.68 -1.70 -0.58
N LEU A 35 7.93 -2.14 -0.68
CA LEU A 35 9.05 -1.62 0.09
C LEU A 35 10.04 -0.88 -0.80
N GLY A 36 10.74 0.13 -0.30
CA GLY A 36 11.77 0.81 -1.08
C GLY A 36 12.07 2.23 -0.59
N ILE A 37 13.13 2.84 -1.12
CA ILE A 37 13.59 4.16 -0.67
C ILE A 37 12.55 5.27 -0.88
N GLY A 38 12.77 6.42 -0.24
CA GLY A 38 11.97 7.63 -0.49
C GLY A 38 12.01 8.04 -1.96
N GLY A 39 10.88 8.46 -2.52
CA GLY A 39 10.81 8.95 -3.90
C GLY A 39 10.88 7.89 -5.01
N VAL A 40 11.07 6.60 -4.71
CA VAL A 40 11.22 5.53 -5.74
C VAL A 40 9.94 5.22 -6.54
N GLY A 41 8.80 5.76 -6.12
CA GLY A 41 7.51 5.62 -6.81
C GLY A 41 6.55 4.57 -6.21
N LYS A 42 6.70 4.18 -4.94
CA LYS A 42 5.81 3.19 -4.28
C LYS A 42 4.34 3.59 -4.31
N THR A 43 4.04 4.85 -3.98
CA THR A 43 2.68 5.42 -4.02
C THR A 43 2.14 5.37 -5.45
N THR A 44 2.94 5.82 -6.43
CA THR A 44 2.55 5.80 -7.86
C THR A 44 2.29 4.38 -8.36
N LEU A 45 3.11 3.40 -7.98
CA LEU A 45 2.89 1.99 -8.31
C LEU A 45 1.59 1.46 -7.68
N SER A 46 1.33 1.82 -6.43
CA SER A 46 0.11 1.40 -5.72
C SER A 46 -1.15 2.00 -6.36
N VAL A 47 -1.11 3.27 -6.79
CA VAL A 47 -2.20 3.89 -7.57
C VAL A 47 -2.43 3.11 -8.86
N LYS A 48 -1.35 2.87 -9.62
CA LYS A 48 -1.47 2.20 -10.92
C LYS A 48 -2.04 0.79 -10.81
N VAL A 49 -1.59 -0.01 -9.84
CA VAL A 49 -2.15 -1.35 -9.67
C VAL A 49 -3.59 -1.31 -9.17
N THR A 50 -3.96 -0.36 -8.28
CA THR A 50 -5.36 -0.24 -7.86
C THR A 50 -6.28 0.08 -9.03
N GLU A 51 -5.86 0.95 -9.95
CA GLU A 51 -6.64 1.26 -11.16
C GLU A 51 -6.88 0.02 -12.02
N GLU A 52 -5.90 -0.88 -12.13
CA GLU A 52 -5.99 -2.10 -12.95
C GLU A 52 -6.86 -3.19 -12.34
N VAL A 53 -6.92 -3.29 -11.01
CA VAL A 53 -7.58 -4.41 -10.33
C VAL A 53 -8.88 -4.05 -9.63
N GLN A 54 -9.22 -2.75 -9.51
CA GLN A 54 -10.38 -2.27 -8.73
C GLN A 54 -11.72 -2.90 -9.12
N GLU A 55 -11.93 -3.24 -10.40
CA GLU A 55 -13.18 -3.85 -10.88
C GLU A 55 -13.46 -5.21 -10.23
N GLY A 56 -12.40 -5.89 -9.75
CA GLY A 56 -12.50 -7.16 -9.02
C GLY A 56 -12.88 -7.03 -7.54
N PHE A 57 -13.10 -5.80 -7.05
CA PHE A 57 -13.36 -5.52 -5.64
C PHE A 57 -14.69 -4.78 -5.46
N GLU A 58 -15.40 -5.14 -4.38
CA GLU A 58 -16.66 -4.49 -3.98
C GLU A 58 -16.40 -3.10 -3.38
N CYS A 59 -15.18 -2.85 -2.89
CA CYS A 59 -14.80 -1.60 -2.29
C CYS A 59 -13.28 -1.35 -2.38
N LEU A 60 -12.89 -0.09 -2.58
CA LEU A 60 -11.51 0.39 -2.51
C LEU A 60 -11.41 1.46 -1.42
N PHE A 61 -10.62 1.19 -0.39
CA PHE A 61 -10.30 2.16 0.66
C PHE A 61 -8.83 2.54 0.56
N TRP A 62 -8.54 3.82 0.37
CA TRP A 62 -7.18 4.35 0.35
C TRP A 62 -6.98 5.36 1.48
N ARG A 63 -5.92 5.19 2.27
CA ARG A 63 -5.53 6.17 3.29
C ARG A 63 -4.01 6.34 3.34
N SER A 64 -3.57 7.59 3.37
CA SER A 64 -2.18 7.92 3.72
C SER A 64 -2.03 7.95 5.24
N LEU A 65 -0.96 7.34 5.74
CA LEU A 65 -0.57 7.34 7.15
C LEU A 65 0.50 8.39 7.46
N ARG A 66 0.79 9.33 6.53
CA ARG A 66 1.87 10.32 6.68
C ARG A 66 1.82 11.10 7.99
N ASP A 67 0.63 11.45 8.46
CA ASP A 67 0.42 12.18 9.71
C ASP A 67 0.37 11.26 10.95
N ALA A 68 0.64 9.96 10.76
CA ALA A 68 0.57 8.91 11.76
C ALA A 68 -0.73 8.96 12.57
N PRO A 69 -1.91 8.74 11.96
CA PRO A 69 -3.15 8.70 12.74
C PRO A 69 -3.12 7.53 13.74
N PRO A 70 -3.67 7.66 14.96
CA PRO A 70 -3.90 6.52 15.84
C PRO A 70 -4.71 5.43 15.12
N LEU A 71 -4.38 4.16 15.37
CA LEU A 71 -5.05 3.05 14.68
C LEU A 71 -6.57 3.07 14.93
N ASN A 72 -6.99 3.36 16.16
CA ASN A 72 -8.40 3.44 16.52
C ASN A 72 -9.19 4.43 15.64
N ASP A 73 -8.59 5.56 15.25
CA ASP A 73 -9.22 6.56 14.40
C ASP A 73 -9.29 6.07 12.94
N LEU A 74 -8.20 5.49 12.44
CA LEU A 74 -8.15 4.84 11.13
C LEU A 74 -9.22 3.76 11.00
N LEU A 75 -9.34 2.87 11.99
CA LEU A 75 -10.32 1.80 12.01
C LEU A 75 -11.75 2.32 12.05
N THR A 76 -12.00 3.41 12.78
CA THR A 76 -13.34 4.05 12.81
C THR A 76 -13.74 4.50 11.42
N VAL A 77 -12.88 5.28 10.76
CA VAL A 77 -13.14 5.79 9.40
C VAL A 77 -13.30 4.64 8.39
N LEU A 78 -12.44 3.62 8.49
CA LEU A 78 -12.52 2.44 7.64
C LEU A 78 -13.82 1.66 7.84
N LEU A 79 -14.25 1.44 9.08
CA LEU A 79 -15.49 0.72 9.36
C LEU A 79 -16.72 1.49 8.91
N GLN A 80 -16.77 2.82 9.13
CA GLN A 80 -17.82 3.68 8.59
C GLN A 80 -17.92 3.57 7.06
N PHE A 81 -16.77 3.56 6.38
CA PHE A 81 -16.72 3.37 4.94
C PHE A 81 -17.25 2.00 4.51
N LEU A 82 -16.77 0.92 5.15
CA LEU A 82 -17.16 -0.46 4.82
C LEU A 82 -18.64 -0.76 5.10
N SER A 83 -19.19 -0.13 6.13
CA SER A 83 -20.58 -0.27 6.53
C SER A 83 -21.53 0.70 5.81
N LYS A 84 -20.99 1.62 4.99
CA LYS A 84 -21.75 2.72 4.37
C LYS A 84 -22.47 3.61 5.40
N GLY A 85 -21.89 3.75 6.59
CA GLY A 85 -22.45 4.53 7.70
C GLY A 85 -23.54 3.81 8.49
N GLU A 86 -23.83 2.54 8.19
CA GLU A 86 -24.82 1.74 8.91
C GLU A 86 -24.17 0.87 10.00
N GLY A 87 -24.91 0.60 11.07
CA GLY A 87 -24.49 -0.30 12.15
C GLY A 87 -23.53 0.31 13.18
N ASP A 88 -23.47 -0.36 14.34
CA ASP A 88 -22.66 0.11 15.45
C ASP A 88 -21.18 -0.22 15.25
N ILE A 89 -20.33 0.77 15.54
CA ILE A 89 -18.89 0.63 15.56
C ILE A 89 -18.48 0.34 17.00
N PRO A 90 -17.80 -0.77 17.28
CA PRO A 90 -17.29 -1.08 18.61
C PRO A 90 -16.43 0.06 19.15
N THR A 91 -16.51 0.31 20.46
CA THR A 91 -15.71 1.35 21.11
C THR A 91 -14.25 0.95 21.28
N THR A 92 -13.99 -0.35 21.44
CA THR A 92 -12.64 -0.89 21.67
C THR A 92 -11.91 -1.18 20.36
N GLU A 93 -10.60 -0.95 20.34
CA GLU A 93 -9.75 -1.21 19.17
C GLU A 93 -9.78 -2.69 18.73
N SER A 94 -9.73 -3.63 19.68
CA SER A 94 -9.83 -5.06 19.39
C SER A 94 -11.20 -5.45 18.80
N GLY A 95 -12.28 -4.80 19.26
CA GLY A 95 -13.61 -4.95 18.68
C GLY A 95 -13.66 -4.47 17.22
N LYS A 96 -13.09 -3.28 16.95
CA LYS A 96 -12.99 -2.73 15.60
C LYS A 96 -12.15 -3.61 14.67
N LEU A 97 -11.02 -4.14 15.13
CA LEU A 97 -10.21 -5.09 14.36
C LEU A 97 -11.00 -6.37 14.03
N SER A 98 -11.74 -6.90 14.99
CA SER A 98 -12.56 -8.10 14.79
C SER A 98 -13.68 -7.87 13.78
N GLN A 99 -14.34 -6.71 13.85
CA GLN A 99 -15.37 -6.31 12.90
C GLN A 99 -14.79 -6.05 11.50
N LEU A 100 -13.60 -5.43 11.41
CA LEU A 100 -12.88 -5.27 10.14
C LEU A 100 -12.67 -6.64 9.48
N LEU A 101 -12.14 -7.63 10.21
CA LEU A 101 -11.94 -8.97 9.67
C LEU A 101 -13.25 -9.63 9.20
N GLN A 102 -14.38 -9.39 9.88
CA GLN A 102 -15.68 -9.85 9.40
C GLN A 102 -16.02 -9.22 8.05
N TYR A 103 -15.86 -7.89 7.90
CA TYR A 103 -16.07 -7.23 6.62
C TYR A 103 -15.16 -7.76 5.52
N LEU A 104 -13.87 -7.98 5.80
CA LEU A 104 -12.92 -8.51 4.82
C LEU A 104 -13.28 -9.93 4.33
N ARG A 105 -13.98 -10.71 5.16
CA ARG A 105 -14.53 -12.04 4.80
C ARG A 105 -15.80 -11.92 3.97
N LEU A 106 -16.73 -11.04 4.39
CA LEU A 106 -18.03 -10.87 3.75
C LEU A 106 -17.94 -10.16 2.40
N LYS A 107 -17.09 -9.14 2.30
CA LYS A 107 -16.87 -8.30 1.12
C LYS A 107 -15.44 -8.47 0.63
N ARG A 108 -15.24 -8.50 -0.70
CA ARG A 108 -13.93 -8.47 -1.32
C ARG A 108 -13.51 -7.02 -1.43
N CYS A 109 -12.67 -6.57 -0.51
CA CYS A 109 -12.20 -5.18 -0.44
C CYS A 109 -10.71 -5.07 -0.72
N LEU A 110 -10.33 -3.96 -1.35
CA LEU A 110 -8.95 -3.56 -1.56
C LEU A 110 -8.67 -2.39 -0.62
N ILE A 111 -7.71 -2.57 0.28
CA ILE A 111 -7.31 -1.55 1.25
C ILE A 111 -5.87 -1.14 0.95
N VAL A 112 -5.61 0.15 0.79
CA VAL A 112 -4.26 0.69 0.63
C VAL A 112 -3.92 1.63 1.78
N LEU A 113 -2.85 1.31 2.49
CA LEU A 113 -2.24 2.16 3.52
C LEU A 113 -0.89 2.67 3.02
N ASP A 114 -0.89 3.90 2.53
CA ASP A 114 0.31 4.55 1.97
C ASP A 114 1.14 5.20 3.09
N ASN A 115 2.46 5.23 2.96
CA ASN A 115 3.39 5.79 3.95
C ASN A 115 3.34 5.09 5.32
N PHE A 116 3.27 3.77 5.36
CA PHE A 116 3.24 2.98 6.59
C PHE A 116 4.47 3.21 7.48
N ASP A 117 5.63 3.57 6.92
CA ASP A 117 6.81 3.93 7.72
C ASP A 117 6.58 5.12 8.67
N ALA A 118 5.54 5.90 8.47
CA ALA A 118 5.14 6.97 9.38
C ALA A 118 4.68 6.45 10.75
N VAL A 119 4.37 5.16 10.93
CA VAL A 119 4.04 4.61 12.26
C VAL A 119 5.26 4.06 13.01
N PHE A 120 6.45 4.10 12.39
CA PHE A 120 7.69 3.66 13.01
C PHE A 120 8.40 4.78 13.77
N ALA A 121 9.12 4.38 14.83
CA ALA A 121 9.96 5.26 15.62
C ALA A 121 11.11 5.78 14.77
N SER A 122 11.37 7.09 14.85
CA SER A 122 12.50 7.70 14.17
C SER A 122 13.82 7.34 14.86
N GLY A 123 14.79 6.80 14.11
CA GLY A 123 16.20 6.97 14.42
C GLY A 123 16.87 5.95 15.35
N GLN A 124 16.30 4.77 15.64
CA GLN A 124 17.01 3.78 16.49
C GLN A 124 17.01 2.33 15.99
N ARG A 125 15.91 1.79 15.45
CA ARG A 125 15.85 0.43 14.88
C ARG A 125 14.78 0.34 13.79
N VAL A 126 15.12 -0.29 12.66
CA VAL A 126 14.19 -0.53 11.55
C VAL A 126 13.05 -1.43 12.03
N GLY A 127 11.80 -1.05 11.74
CA GLY A 127 10.61 -1.85 12.03
C GLY A 127 10.12 -1.79 13.49
N VAL A 128 10.65 -0.88 14.32
CA VAL A 128 10.09 -0.60 15.65
C VAL A 128 9.02 0.49 15.54
N TYR A 129 7.84 0.21 16.09
CA TYR A 129 6.72 1.15 16.13
C TYR A 129 7.00 2.33 17.07
N ARG A 130 6.38 3.47 16.81
CA ARG A 130 6.29 4.57 17.78
C ARG A 130 5.51 4.09 19.00
N GLU A 131 5.80 4.66 20.16
CA GLU A 131 5.02 4.41 21.38
C GLU A 131 3.54 4.71 21.12
N GLY A 132 2.67 3.72 21.37
CA GLY A 132 1.23 3.81 21.13
C GLY A 132 0.78 3.43 19.71
N TYR A 133 1.70 3.00 18.84
CA TYR A 133 1.42 2.59 17.45
C TYR A 133 1.67 1.10 17.21
N GLU A 134 2.00 0.33 18.23
CA GLU A 134 2.27 -1.11 18.15
C GLU A 134 1.06 -1.89 17.62
N SER A 135 -0.15 -1.37 17.82
CA SER A 135 -1.39 -1.99 17.32
C SER A 135 -1.47 -2.03 15.79
N TYR A 136 -0.73 -1.18 15.07
CA TYR A 136 -0.58 -1.34 13.62
C TYR A 136 0.07 -2.67 13.25
N GLY A 137 0.98 -3.20 14.07
CA GLY A 137 1.53 -4.54 13.91
C GLY A 137 0.44 -5.60 14.07
N GLU A 138 -0.41 -5.47 15.09
CA GLU A 138 -1.54 -6.39 15.29
C GLU A 138 -2.53 -6.36 14.11
N LEU A 139 -2.78 -5.18 13.51
CA LEU A 139 -3.55 -5.07 12.28
C LEU A 139 -2.93 -5.91 11.15
N LEU A 140 -1.64 -5.71 10.86
CA LEU A 140 -0.95 -6.44 9.80
C LEU A 140 -0.98 -7.95 10.05
N LYS A 141 -0.71 -8.36 11.29
CA LYS A 141 -0.72 -9.75 11.71
C LYS A 141 -2.10 -10.40 11.48
N ARG A 142 -3.15 -9.77 12.00
CA ARG A 142 -4.52 -10.29 11.88
C ARG A 142 -4.98 -10.39 10.43
N VAL A 143 -4.68 -9.40 9.61
CA VAL A 143 -5.01 -9.41 8.17
C VAL A 143 -4.21 -10.49 7.44
N GLY A 144 -2.91 -10.64 7.71
CA GLY A 144 -2.08 -11.66 7.09
C GLY A 144 -2.51 -13.10 7.42
N GLU A 145 -2.81 -13.37 8.69
CA GLU A 145 -3.10 -14.73 9.18
C GLU A 145 -4.56 -15.16 8.90
N SER A 146 -5.51 -14.24 9.00
CA SER A 146 -6.94 -14.57 8.89
C SER A 146 -7.33 -14.96 7.48
N ARG A 147 -8.16 -16.01 7.34
CA ARG A 147 -8.81 -16.31 6.05
C ARG A 147 -9.82 -15.22 5.72
N HIS A 148 -9.64 -14.58 4.56
CA HIS A 148 -10.57 -13.62 3.97
C HIS A 148 -10.33 -13.51 2.46
N LYS A 149 -11.25 -12.86 1.72
CA LYS A 149 -11.18 -12.68 0.26
C LYS A 149 -10.65 -11.31 -0.18
N SER A 150 -10.38 -10.43 0.78
CA SER A 150 -9.84 -9.08 0.59
C SER A 150 -8.32 -9.04 0.48
N CYS A 151 -7.77 -7.91 0.03
CA CYS A 151 -6.34 -7.64 -0.04
C CYS A 151 -6.01 -6.28 0.58
N MET A 152 -4.97 -6.24 1.41
CA MET A 152 -4.38 -5.01 1.95
C MET A 152 -3.00 -4.78 1.30
N ILE A 153 -2.74 -3.58 0.84
CA ILE A 153 -1.44 -3.13 0.34
C ILE A 153 -0.92 -2.08 1.32
N ILE A 154 0.33 -2.22 1.73
CA ILE A 154 1.04 -1.16 2.46
C ILE A 154 2.22 -0.67 1.61
N THR A 155 2.47 0.63 1.62
CA THR A 155 3.74 1.17 1.11
C THR A 155 4.60 1.61 2.26
N SER A 156 5.90 1.27 2.24
CA SER A 156 6.78 1.62 3.34
C SER A 156 8.22 1.77 2.87
N ARG A 157 9.00 2.62 3.56
CA ARG A 157 10.47 2.60 3.45
C ARG A 157 11.08 1.40 4.14
N ASP A 158 10.59 1.12 5.33
CA ASP A 158 11.08 0.08 6.22
C ASP A 158 10.13 -1.11 6.29
N LYS A 159 10.67 -2.32 6.47
CA LYS A 159 9.85 -3.54 6.54
C LYS A 159 9.25 -3.69 7.95
N PRO A 160 7.91 -3.79 8.10
CA PRO A 160 7.31 -4.18 9.38
C PRO A 160 7.74 -5.60 9.77
N SER A 161 7.93 -5.85 11.06
CA SER A 161 8.41 -7.16 11.54
C SER A 161 7.43 -8.29 11.18
N GLU A 162 6.13 -8.00 11.18
CA GLU A 162 5.05 -8.93 10.85
C GLU A 162 5.17 -9.44 9.40
N ILE A 163 5.57 -8.57 8.48
CA ILE A 163 5.83 -8.98 7.09
C ILE A 163 7.01 -9.94 7.03
N ALA A 164 8.07 -9.71 7.81
CA ALA A 164 9.23 -10.60 7.83
C ALA A 164 8.87 -12.02 8.30
N PHE A 165 7.95 -12.15 9.27
CA PHE A 165 7.50 -13.42 9.82
C PHE A 165 6.47 -14.14 8.95
N LEU A 166 5.54 -13.39 8.34
CA LEU A 166 4.39 -13.97 7.64
C LEU A 166 4.63 -14.22 6.15
N ARG A 167 5.63 -13.56 5.53
CA ARG A 167 5.84 -13.64 4.08
C ARG A 167 6.29 -15.03 3.61
N GLY A 168 5.92 -15.37 2.38
CA GLY A 168 6.46 -16.54 1.67
C GLY A 168 5.97 -16.59 0.22
N GLU A 169 6.71 -17.28 -0.66
CA GLU A 169 6.41 -17.28 -2.09
C GLU A 169 5.02 -17.88 -2.40
N SER A 170 4.62 -18.91 -1.69
CA SER A 170 3.29 -19.55 -1.79
C SER A 170 2.33 -19.12 -0.68
N LEU A 171 2.70 -18.13 0.14
CA LEU A 171 1.88 -17.65 1.25
C LEU A 171 1.04 -16.42 0.86
N PRO A 172 -0.09 -16.17 1.56
CA PRO A 172 -0.96 -15.03 1.27
C PRO A 172 -0.36 -13.69 1.68
N VAL A 173 0.82 -13.67 2.31
CA VAL A 173 1.56 -12.44 2.63
C VAL A 173 2.81 -12.38 1.75
N ARG A 174 2.99 -11.28 1.03
CA ARG A 174 4.14 -11.08 0.13
C ARG A 174 4.75 -9.71 0.28
N GLU A 175 5.98 -9.59 -0.16
CA GLU A 175 6.70 -8.32 -0.22
C GLU A 175 7.24 -8.08 -1.62
N LEU A 176 7.12 -6.84 -2.08
CA LEU A 176 7.70 -6.39 -3.34
C LEU A 176 8.74 -5.29 -3.05
N PRO A 177 10.04 -5.58 -3.10
CA PRO A 177 11.08 -4.56 -3.01
C PRO A 177 11.17 -3.78 -4.33
N LEU A 178 10.77 -2.52 -4.28
CA LEU A 178 10.79 -1.59 -5.40
C LEU A 178 12.16 -0.91 -5.52
N ARG A 179 12.90 -1.26 -6.58
CA ARG A 179 14.23 -0.72 -6.89
C ARG A 179 14.13 0.53 -7.77
N GLY A 180 15.25 1.20 -8.04
CA GLY A 180 15.31 2.30 -9.01
C GLY A 180 14.84 1.86 -10.41
N LEU A 181 14.45 2.83 -11.24
CA LEU A 181 14.09 2.58 -12.64
C LEU A 181 15.32 2.14 -13.45
N GLU A 182 15.10 1.34 -14.49
CA GLU A 182 16.11 1.07 -15.51
C GLU A 182 16.47 2.37 -16.26
N ALA A 183 17.71 2.45 -16.76
CA ALA A 183 18.27 3.68 -17.32
C ALA A 183 17.41 4.30 -18.43
N ILE A 184 16.83 3.47 -19.31
CA ILE A 184 15.98 3.94 -20.42
C ILE A 184 14.70 4.60 -19.88
N ALA A 185 14.02 3.95 -18.93
CA ALA A 185 12.81 4.49 -18.32
C ALA A 185 13.09 5.73 -17.46
N ALA A 186 14.22 5.75 -16.75
CA ALA A 186 14.67 6.91 -16.01
C ALA A 186 14.97 8.10 -16.93
N HIS A 187 15.63 7.85 -18.07
CA HIS A 187 15.90 8.88 -19.06
C HIS A 187 14.62 9.47 -19.64
N GLN A 188 13.63 8.63 -19.99
CA GLN A 188 12.34 9.10 -20.48
C GLN A 188 11.61 9.95 -19.42
N LEU A 189 11.58 9.50 -18.17
CA LEU A 189 11.02 10.28 -17.06
C LEU A 189 11.69 11.66 -16.93
N LEU A 190 13.02 11.73 -17.08
CA LEU A 190 13.75 12.99 -17.01
C LEU A 190 13.42 13.92 -18.19
N ILE A 191 13.36 13.40 -19.42
CA ILE A 191 12.94 14.18 -20.60
C ILE A 191 11.56 14.81 -20.36
N ASP A 192 10.60 14.01 -19.91
CA ASP A 192 9.23 14.46 -19.66
C ASP A 192 9.12 15.47 -18.50
N LYS A 193 10.09 15.46 -17.58
CA LYS A 193 10.23 16.48 -16.53
C LYS A 193 10.99 17.73 -17.00
N GLY A 194 11.34 17.82 -18.29
CA GLY A 194 12.10 18.92 -18.87
C GLY A 194 13.60 18.89 -18.55
N LEU A 195 14.09 17.80 -17.95
CA LEU A 195 15.48 17.59 -17.56
C LEU A 195 16.21 16.82 -18.68
N SER A 196 16.39 17.47 -19.83
CA SER A 196 17.23 16.93 -20.91
C SER A 196 18.64 17.53 -20.81
N CYS A 197 19.68 16.69 -20.93
CA CYS A 197 21.05 17.17 -21.04
C CYS A 197 21.19 17.99 -22.33
N ARG A 198 21.31 19.32 -22.22
CA ARG A 198 21.91 20.13 -23.29
C ARG A 198 23.40 19.84 -23.27
N ALA A 199 23.92 19.24 -24.34
CA ALA A 199 25.35 19.17 -24.55
C ALA A 199 25.92 20.60 -24.44
N PHE A 200 26.74 20.85 -23.42
CA PHE A 200 27.53 22.07 -23.32
C PHE A 200 28.45 22.08 -24.54
N LYS A 201 28.14 22.89 -25.56
CA LYS A 201 29.11 23.23 -26.60
C LYS A 201 30.24 23.99 -25.89
N ARG A 202 31.37 23.33 -25.65
CA ARG A 202 32.63 23.99 -25.32
C ARG A 202 32.91 25.01 -26.42
N ARG A 203 32.92 26.29 -26.05
CA ARG A 203 33.54 27.35 -26.86
C ARG A 203 35.03 27.33 -26.59
#